data_AF-A0A662S579-F1
#
_entry.id   AF-A0A662S579-F1
#
_cell.length_a   1.000
_cell.length_b   1.000
_cell.length_c   1.000
_cell.angle_alpha   90.00
_cell.angle_beta   90.00
_cell.angle_gamma   90.00
#
_symmetry.space_group_name_H-M   'P 1'
#
loop_
_entity.id
_entity.type
_entity.pdbx_description
1 polymer ?
#
loop_
_entity_poly.entity_id
_entity_poly.type
_entity_poly.pdbx_seq_one_letter_code
_entity_poly.pdbx_strand_id
1 'polypeptide(L)'
;MAEKSVYEEIREFIPDERRFLAKVGEFRVGELNVKAVEGLHVGRIMLYRLSSDTWSLFHGGDSDYVPLRFEADVALLPTGKPSPTASPEAALKMALDLKPKVVIAIHGSDSQHKTLQKLLSEKMPEVKFLAPEKMAPTKIAFK
;
A
#
# COMPACT_ATOMS: atom_id res chain seq x y z
N MET A 1 -12.16 0.83 2.42
CA MET A 1 -12.49 2.27 2.38
C MET A 1 -13.81 2.48 3.08
N ALA A 2 -13.99 3.61 3.77
CA ALA A 2 -15.23 3.92 4.44
C ALA A 2 -16.19 4.66 3.47
N GLU A 3 -17.49 4.40 3.58
CA GLU A 3 -18.49 5.17 2.84
C GLU A 3 -18.47 6.64 3.27
N LYS A 4 -18.97 7.53 2.41
CA LYS A 4 -19.00 8.97 2.71
C LYS A 4 -19.76 9.28 4.00
N SER A 5 -20.80 8.51 4.32
CA SER A 5 -21.55 8.60 5.58
C SER A 5 -20.64 8.49 6.80
N VAL A 6 -19.65 7.58 6.77
CA VAL A 6 -18.70 7.40 7.87
C VAL A 6 -17.90 8.67 8.13
N TYR A 7 -17.54 9.44 7.09
CA TYR A 7 -16.86 10.71 7.27
C TYR A 7 -17.70 11.69 8.11
N GLU A 8 -19.01 11.74 7.88
CA GLU A 8 -19.92 12.57 8.66
C GLU A 8 -20.12 12.02 10.07
N GLU A 9 -20.28 10.70 10.22
CA GLU A 9 -20.47 10.05 11.53
C GLU A 9 -19.30 10.27 12.49
N ILE A 10 -18.06 10.23 12.00
CA ILE A 10 -16.88 10.43 12.84
C ILE A 10 -16.65 11.89 13.26
N ARG A 11 -17.49 12.83 12.80
CA ARG A 11 -17.37 14.27 13.12
C ARG A 11 -17.49 14.57 14.60
N GLU A 12 -18.29 13.79 15.31
CA GLU A 12 -18.49 13.98 16.75
C GLU A 12 -17.28 13.52 17.57
N PHE A 13 -16.39 12.71 16.98
CA PHE A 13 -15.28 12.07 17.68
C PHE A 13 -13.90 12.58 17.24
N ILE A 14 -13.78 13.03 15.99
CA ILE A 14 -12.50 13.45 15.41
C ILE A 14 -12.65 14.89 14.87
N PRO A 15 -11.84 15.85 15.35
CA PRO A 15 -11.89 17.24 14.88
C PRO A 15 -11.72 17.38 13.37
N ASP A 16 -12.33 18.41 12.78
CA ASP A 16 -12.31 18.68 11.34
C ASP A 16 -10.86 18.73 10.79
N GLU A 17 -9.93 19.31 11.55
CA GLU A 17 -8.51 19.42 11.17
C GLU A 17 -7.72 18.09 11.20
N ARG A 18 -8.31 17.02 11.74
CA ARG A 18 -7.72 15.66 11.76
C ARG A 18 -8.44 14.68 10.84
N ARG A 19 -9.43 15.15 10.08
CA ARG A 19 -10.21 14.34 9.13
C ARG A 19 -9.97 14.84 7.71
N PHE A 20 -9.81 13.90 6.78
CA PHE A 20 -9.49 14.22 5.40
C PHE A 20 -10.30 13.34 4.46
N LEU A 21 -11.03 13.98 3.54
CA LEU A 21 -11.67 13.27 2.44
C LEU A 21 -10.66 13.13 1.30
N ALA A 22 -10.07 11.94 1.17
CA ALA A 22 -9.12 11.67 0.10
C ALA A 22 -9.83 11.73 -1.27
N LYS A 23 -9.20 12.43 -2.22
CA LYS A 23 -9.54 12.42 -3.64
C LYS A 23 -8.34 11.91 -4.43
N VAL A 24 -8.59 11.33 -5.61
CA VAL A 24 -7.51 10.97 -6.53
C VAL A 24 -6.66 12.20 -6.82
N GLY A 25 -5.33 12.03 -6.79
CA GLY A 25 -4.37 13.10 -6.98
C GLY A 25 -3.47 13.32 -5.77
N GLU A 26 -2.83 14.48 -5.73
CA GLU A 26 -1.86 14.85 -4.71
C GLU A 26 -2.43 15.93 -3.78
N PHE A 27 -2.22 15.76 -2.47
CA PHE A 27 -2.65 16.69 -1.44
C PHE A 27 -1.75 16.57 -0.20
N ARG A 28 -1.87 17.51 0.73
CA ARG A 28 -1.13 17.49 2.00
C ARG A 28 -2.02 17.09 3.17
N VAL A 29 -1.45 16.32 4.08
CA VAL A 29 -2.03 16.00 5.40
C VAL A 29 -0.99 16.36 6.45
N GLY A 30 -1.14 17.52 7.06
CA GLY A 30 -0.09 18.12 7.88
C GLY A 30 1.21 18.30 7.07
N GLU A 31 2.29 17.70 7.56
CA GLU A 31 3.61 17.76 6.92
C GLU A 31 3.78 16.72 5.79
N LEU A 32 2.88 15.75 5.67
CA LEU A 32 3.00 14.66 4.71
C LEU A 32 2.41 15.05 3.35
N ASN A 33 3.13 14.70 2.28
CA ASN A 33 2.59 14.66 0.93
C ASN A 33 1.90 13.31 0.72
N VAL A 34 0.62 13.35 0.34
CA VAL A 34 -0.20 12.18 0.04
C VAL A 34 -0.56 12.17 -1.43
N LYS A 35 -0.29 11.06 -2.10
CA LYS A 35 -0.77 10.77 -3.45
C LYS A 35 -1.74 9.62 -3.39
N ALA A 36 -2.98 9.86 -3.78
CA ALA A 36 -4.02 8.86 -3.79
C ALA A 36 -4.35 8.43 -5.23
N VAL A 37 -4.44 7.13 -5.44
CA VAL A 37 -4.71 6.50 -6.75
C VAL A 37 -5.91 5.58 -6.60
N GLU A 38 -6.80 5.54 -7.59
CA GLU A 38 -7.88 4.56 -7.60
C GLU A 38 -7.31 3.17 -7.86
N GLY A 39 -7.65 2.20 -6.99
CA GLY A 39 -7.25 0.81 -7.16
C GLY A 39 -8.27 0.01 -7.96
N LEU A 40 -7.84 -1.15 -8.44
CA LEU A 40 -8.66 -2.11 -9.16
C LEU A 40 -9.11 -3.22 -8.20
N HIS A 41 -10.38 -3.17 -7.80
CA HIS A 41 -10.98 -4.12 -6.87
C HIS A 41 -12.49 -4.27 -7.16
N VAL A 42 -13.15 -5.27 -6.58
CA VAL A 42 -14.61 -5.50 -6.77
C VAL A 42 -15.47 -4.33 -6.29
N GLY A 43 -14.94 -3.51 -5.38
CA GLY A 43 -15.52 -2.25 -4.94
C GLY A 43 -14.49 -1.12 -5.00
N ARG A 44 -14.96 0.12 -4.84
CA ARG A 44 -14.08 1.29 -4.83
C ARG A 44 -13.04 1.19 -3.73
N ILE A 45 -11.78 1.29 -4.11
CA ILE A 45 -10.64 1.34 -3.20
C ILE A 45 -9.66 2.41 -3.66
N MET A 46 -8.93 2.98 -2.72
CA MET A 46 -7.84 3.90 -2.99
C MET A 46 -6.54 3.34 -2.43
N LEU A 47 -5.49 3.57 -3.20
CA LEU A 47 -4.12 3.28 -2.86
C LEU A 47 -3.45 4.59 -2.46
N TYR A 48 -2.52 4.53 -1.52
CA TYR A 48 -1.91 5.73 -0.98
C TYR A 48 -0.41 5.62 -1.01
N ARG A 49 0.23 6.65 -1.56
CA ARG A 49 1.62 6.96 -1.25
C ARG A 49 1.66 8.11 -0.25
N LEU A 50 2.31 7.88 0.88
CA LEU A 50 2.66 8.90 1.85
C LEU A 50 4.15 9.20 1.73
N SER A 51 4.53 10.47 1.85
CA SER A 51 5.95 10.85 1.80
C SER A 51 6.25 12.09 2.61
N SER A 52 7.46 12.11 3.15
CA SER A 52 8.16 13.29 3.65
C SER A 52 9.33 13.64 2.72
N ASP A 53 10.19 14.56 3.14
CA ASP A 53 11.43 14.90 2.43
C ASP A 53 12.47 13.76 2.44
N THR A 54 12.33 12.78 3.35
CA THR A 54 13.37 11.77 3.61
C THR A 54 12.90 10.33 3.42
N TRP A 55 11.60 10.10 3.27
CA TRP A 55 11.04 8.76 3.13
C TRP A 55 9.72 8.78 2.39
N SER A 56 9.39 7.64 1.78
CA SER A 56 8.12 7.39 1.11
C SER A 56 7.62 5.97 1.33
N LEU A 57 6.31 5.85 1.50
CA LEU A 57 5.59 4.63 1.82
C LEU A 57 4.42 4.49 0.87
N PHE A 58 4.27 3.35 0.21
CA PHE A 58 3.09 3.01 -0.57
C PHE A 58 2.27 1.90 0.10
N HIS A 59 0.95 2.05 0.11
CA HIS A 59 0.00 1.04 0.56
C HIS A 59 -0.91 0.64 -0.61
N GLY A 60 -0.73 -0.58 -1.10
CA GLY A 60 -1.42 -1.13 -2.29
C GLY A 60 -2.85 -1.58 -2.07
N GLY A 61 -3.38 -1.49 -0.85
CA GLY A 61 -4.75 -1.89 -0.53
C GLY A 61 -4.99 -3.36 -0.88
N ASP A 62 -6.22 -3.73 -1.19
CA ASP A 62 -6.62 -5.08 -1.63
C ASP A 62 -6.73 -5.16 -3.16
N SER A 63 -5.94 -4.35 -3.87
CA SER A 63 -6.07 -4.08 -5.30
C SER A 63 -5.31 -5.07 -6.17
N ASP A 64 -5.81 -5.30 -7.38
CA ASP A 64 -4.99 -5.76 -8.51
C ASP A 64 -4.09 -4.61 -9.00
N TYR A 65 -3.20 -4.89 -9.95
CA TYR A 65 -2.26 -3.94 -10.52
C TYR A 65 -2.97 -2.80 -11.25
N VAL A 66 -2.57 -1.58 -10.90
CA VAL A 66 -2.80 -0.34 -11.66
C VAL A 66 -1.45 0.31 -11.92
N PRO A 67 -1.21 0.98 -13.06
CA PRO A 67 0.07 1.63 -13.33
C PRO A 67 0.41 2.72 -12.31
N LEU A 68 1.60 2.66 -11.71
CA LEU A 68 2.08 3.60 -10.68
C LEU A 68 3.26 4.42 -11.22
N ARG A 69 3.01 5.68 -11.59
CA ARG A 69 4.04 6.57 -12.17
C ARG A 69 4.79 7.35 -11.07
N PHE A 70 5.30 6.65 -10.08
CA PHE A 70 6.06 7.22 -8.96
C PHE A 70 6.81 6.12 -8.20
N GLU A 71 7.85 6.50 -7.47
CA GLU A 71 8.66 5.59 -6.65
C GLU A 71 8.25 5.65 -5.17
N ALA A 72 8.54 4.61 -4.40
CA ALA A 72 8.36 4.59 -2.94
C ALA A 72 9.47 3.78 -2.25
N ASP A 73 10.03 4.23 -1.13
CA ASP A 73 11.09 3.49 -0.42
C ASP A 73 10.58 2.16 0.14
N VAL A 74 9.34 2.16 0.65
CA VAL A 74 8.67 1.00 1.23
C VAL A 74 7.32 0.79 0.54
N ALA A 75 7.03 -0.45 0.15
CA ALA A 75 5.76 -0.82 -0.45
C ALA A 75 5.06 -1.95 0.33
N LEU A 76 3.84 -1.68 0.82
CA LEU A 76 2.94 -2.68 1.39
C LEU A 76 2.06 -3.20 0.26
N LEU A 77 2.26 -4.45 -0.16
CA LEU A 77 1.65 -5.00 -1.36
C LEU A 77 0.77 -6.21 -1.05
N PRO A 78 -0.51 -6.21 -1.48
CA PRO A 78 -1.39 -7.34 -1.29
C PRO A 78 -0.97 -8.50 -2.17
N THR A 79 -1.00 -9.71 -1.65
CA THR A 79 -0.58 -10.90 -2.42
C THR A 79 -1.74 -11.83 -2.78
N GLY A 80 -2.96 -11.54 -2.30
CA GLY A 80 -4.15 -12.30 -2.61
C GLY A 80 -5.15 -12.37 -1.45
N LYS A 81 -5.41 -13.57 -0.92
CA LYS A 81 -6.54 -13.85 -0.04
C LYS A 81 -6.55 -12.93 1.20
N PRO A 82 -7.72 -12.39 1.61
CA PRO A 82 -9.06 -12.69 1.11
C PRO A 82 -9.47 -11.89 -0.14
N SER A 83 -8.62 -11.01 -0.66
CA SER A 83 -8.96 -10.22 -1.85
C SER A 83 -9.15 -11.14 -3.06
N PRO A 84 -10.25 -11.00 -3.82
CA PRO A 84 -10.48 -11.73 -5.06
C PRO A 84 -9.69 -11.15 -6.24
N THR A 85 -9.08 -9.97 -6.10
CA THR A 85 -8.40 -9.25 -7.19
C THR A 85 -6.88 -9.18 -7.01
N ALA A 86 -6.39 -9.18 -5.78
CA ALA A 86 -4.95 -9.16 -5.53
C ALA A 86 -4.29 -10.51 -5.91
N SER A 87 -3.03 -10.44 -6.36
CA SER A 87 -2.21 -11.61 -6.68
C SER A 87 -0.72 -11.34 -6.48
N PRO A 88 0.12 -12.36 -6.30
CA PRO A 88 1.58 -12.17 -6.23
C PRO A 88 2.14 -11.51 -7.50
N GLU A 89 1.58 -11.81 -8.67
CA GLU A 89 2.00 -11.25 -9.96
C GLU A 89 1.64 -9.77 -10.06
N ALA A 90 0.46 -9.38 -9.58
CA ALA A 90 0.05 -7.98 -9.51
C ALA A 90 0.94 -7.19 -8.55
N ALA A 91 1.24 -7.76 -7.39
CA ALA A 91 2.19 -7.17 -6.44
C ALA A 91 3.59 -6.99 -7.05
N LEU A 92 4.10 -7.97 -7.80
CA LEU A 92 5.38 -7.81 -8.51
C LEU A 92 5.32 -6.64 -9.49
N LYS A 93 4.24 -6.49 -10.28
CA LYS A 93 4.10 -5.36 -11.22
C LYS A 93 4.10 -4.02 -10.49
N MET A 94 3.39 -3.91 -9.36
CA MET A 94 3.45 -2.71 -8.52
C MET A 94 4.86 -2.44 -8.00
N ALA A 95 5.57 -3.49 -7.55
CA ALA A 95 6.95 -3.34 -7.06
C ALA A 95 7.90 -2.85 -8.16
N LEU A 96 7.75 -3.33 -9.40
CA LEU A 96 8.55 -2.89 -10.53
C LEU A 96 8.35 -1.41 -10.86
N ASP A 97 7.11 -0.92 -10.76
CA ASP A 97 6.80 0.51 -10.95
C ASP A 97 7.36 1.36 -9.79
N LEU A 98 7.19 0.90 -8.56
CA LEU A 98 7.54 1.64 -7.34
C LEU A 98 9.05 1.61 -7.01
N LYS A 99 9.77 0.61 -7.50
CA LYS A 99 11.20 0.33 -7.22
C LYS A 99 11.57 0.46 -5.74
N PRO A 100 10.85 -0.21 -4.82
CA PRO A 100 11.07 -0.02 -3.40
C PRO A 100 12.35 -0.67 -2.90
N LYS A 101 12.93 -0.13 -1.83
CA LYS A 101 14.00 -0.79 -1.07
C LYS A 101 13.45 -1.96 -0.26
N VAL A 102 12.21 -1.85 0.22
CA VAL A 102 11.54 -2.85 1.05
C VAL A 102 10.14 -3.14 0.53
N VAL A 103 9.83 -4.41 0.31
CA VAL A 103 8.45 -4.89 0.09
C VAL A 103 7.96 -5.62 1.32
N ILE A 104 6.78 -5.23 1.79
CA ILE A 104 6.05 -5.88 2.86
C ILE A 104 4.83 -6.56 2.26
N ALA A 105 4.76 -7.88 2.35
CA ALA A 105 3.57 -8.61 1.96
C ALA A 105 2.45 -8.36 2.97
N ILE A 106 1.28 -7.98 2.45
CA ILE A 106 0.02 -7.90 3.20
C ILE A 106 -1.04 -8.72 2.45
N HIS A 107 -2.22 -8.93 3.05
CA HIS A 107 -3.38 -9.62 2.44
C HIS A 107 -2.98 -10.82 1.55
N GLY A 108 -2.79 -11.99 2.15
CA GLY A 108 -2.55 -13.24 1.44
C GLY A 108 -2.41 -14.43 2.36
N SER A 109 -2.37 -15.63 1.77
CA SER A 109 -1.88 -16.82 2.45
C SER A 109 -0.35 -16.86 2.45
N ASP A 110 0.24 -17.65 3.36
CA ASP A 110 1.70 -17.87 3.41
C ASP A 110 2.26 -18.34 2.07
N SER A 111 1.52 -19.17 1.33
CA SER A 111 1.90 -19.61 -0.01
C SER A 111 1.96 -18.46 -1.02
N GLN A 112 1.02 -17.51 -0.94
CA GLN A 112 1.00 -16.34 -1.82
C GLN A 112 2.13 -15.36 -1.48
N HIS A 113 2.41 -15.16 -0.18
CA HIS A 113 3.57 -14.40 0.28
C HIS A 113 4.89 -15.02 -0.23
N LYS A 114 5.03 -16.36 -0.14
CA LYS A 114 6.21 -17.07 -0.66
C LYS A 114 6.34 -16.97 -2.18
N THR A 115 5.23 -16.98 -2.92
CA THR A 115 5.26 -16.76 -4.37
C THR A 115 5.79 -15.36 -4.69
N LEU A 116 5.30 -14.32 -4.01
CA LEU A 116 5.81 -12.95 -4.20
C LEU A 116 7.30 -12.86 -3.83
N GLN A 117 7.72 -13.47 -2.72
CA GLN A 117 9.13 -13.50 -2.32
C GLN A 117 10.03 -14.09 -3.42
N LYS A 118 9.61 -15.23 -4.01
CA LYS A 118 10.33 -15.86 -5.11
C LYS A 118 10.41 -14.94 -6.33
N LEU A 119 9.28 -14.37 -6.74
CA LEU A 119 9.20 -13.44 -7.87
C LEU A 119 10.13 -12.22 -7.70
N LEU A 120 10.15 -11.63 -6.50
CA LEU A 120 11.04 -10.52 -6.19
C LEU A 120 12.51 -10.94 -6.22
N SER A 121 12.86 -12.11 -5.67
CA SER A 121 14.24 -12.60 -5.71
C SER A 121 14.78 -12.82 -7.12
N GLU A 122 13.90 -13.13 -8.09
CA GLU A 122 14.26 -13.35 -9.49
C GLU A 122 14.35 -12.04 -10.30
N LYS A 123 13.55 -11.02 -9.95
CA LYS A 123 13.38 -9.80 -10.76
C LYS A 123 13.97 -8.54 -10.14
N MET A 124 14.08 -8.50 -8.81
CA MET A 124 14.52 -7.36 -8.00
C MET A 124 15.32 -7.87 -6.79
N PRO A 125 16.46 -8.57 -7.00
CA PRO A 125 17.20 -9.27 -5.95
C PRO A 125 17.72 -8.37 -4.82
N GLU A 126 17.84 -7.06 -5.07
CA GLU A 126 18.23 -6.04 -4.10
C GLU A 126 17.12 -5.66 -3.11
N VAL A 127 15.86 -6.01 -3.41
CA VAL A 127 14.71 -5.63 -2.60
C VAL A 127 14.59 -6.52 -1.38
N LYS A 128 14.50 -5.90 -0.21
CA LYS A 128 14.25 -6.63 1.04
C LYS A 128 12.77 -7.02 1.11
N PHE A 129 12.50 -8.31 1.13
CA PHE A 129 11.15 -8.84 1.37
C PHE A 129 10.88 -9.07 2.86
N LEU A 130 9.69 -8.70 3.31
CA LEU A 130 9.18 -8.95 4.66
C LEU A 130 7.75 -9.50 4.59
N ALA A 131 7.47 -10.54 5.38
CA ALA A 131 6.12 -11.03 5.65
C ALA A 131 5.90 -10.97 7.18
N PRO A 132 5.29 -9.88 7.69
CA PRO A 132 5.07 -9.69 9.13
C PRO A 132 4.25 -10.81 9.77
N GLU A 133 4.58 -11.15 11.01
CA GLU A 133 3.74 -12.01 11.83
C GLU A 133 2.43 -11.30 12.18
N LYS A 134 1.32 -12.06 12.18
CA LYS A 134 0.01 -11.52 12.52
C LYS A 134 0.01 -10.98 13.95
N MET A 135 -0.57 -9.78 14.12
CA MET A 135 -0.72 -9.11 15.42
C MET A 135 0.60 -8.73 16.12
N ALA A 136 1.74 -8.83 15.43
CA ALA A 136 3.03 -8.44 15.97
C ALA A 136 3.54 -7.15 15.31
N PRO A 137 4.03 -6.17 16.08
CA PRO A 137 4.65 -4.97 15.51
C PRO A 137 5.94 -5.35 14.77
N THR A 138 6.08 -4.86 13.54
CA THR A 138 7.31 -5.05 12.75
C THR A 138 8.06 -3.72 12.64
N LYS A 139 9.29 -3.70 13.13
CA LYS A 139 10.18 -2.55 12.97
C LYS A 139 10.94 -2.65 11.65
N ILE A 140 10.93 -1.57 10.89
CA ILE A 140 11.62 -1.48 9.60
C ILE A 140 12.69 -0.41 9.71
N ALA A 141 13.90 -0.75 9.27
CA ALA A 141 14.96 0.20 9.03
C ALA A 141 15.29 0.15 7.54
N PHE A 142 15.13 1.28 6.88
CA PHE A 142 15.45 1.48 5.47
C PHE A 142 16.11 2.86 5.38
N LYS A 143 17.41 2.86 5.08
CA LYS A 143 18.18 4.05 4.74
C LYS A 143 18.89 3.72 3.43
#